data_AF-A0A6J6TGU6-F1
#
_entry.id   AF-A0A6J6TGU6-F1
#
_cell.length_a   1.000
_cell.length_b   1.000
_cell.length_c   1.000
_cell.angle_alpha   90.00
_cell.angle_beta   90.00
_cell.angle_gamma   90.00
#
_symmetry.space_group_name_H-M   'P 1'
#
loop_
_entity.id
_entity.type
_entity.pdbx_description
1 polymer ?
#
loop_
_entity_poly.entity_id
_entity_poly.type
_entity_poly.pdbx_seq_one_letter_code
_entity_poly.pdbx_strand_id
1 'polypeptide(L)' 'MPSTPVAHLSVMADHVDRYQHEVGDLVPGYQASQHDDVAGALVEAERALRTASRLLRRAAKLAAAAH' A
#
# COMPACT_ATOMS: atom_id res chain seq x y z
N MET A 1 20.83 -4.19 14.87
CA MET A 1 19.78 -4.67 15.80
C MET A 1 18.73 -5.39 14.99
N PRO A 2 18.33 -6.63 15.30
CA PRO A 2 17.21 -7.25 14.61
C PRO A 2 15.94 -6.44 14.91
N SER A 3 15.29 -5.90 13.87
CA SER A 3 13.99 -5.26 14.02
C SER A 3 12.99 -6.31 14.48
N THR A 4 12.21 -5.99 15.52
CA THR A 4 11.11 -6.87 15.93
C THR A 4 10.15 -7.04 14.75
N PRO A 5 9.49 -8.20 14.58
CA PRO A 5 8.51 -8.40 13.52
C PRO A 5 7.46 -7.28 13.45
N VAL A 6 7.07 -6.75 14.61
CA VAL A 6 6.16 -5.59 14.75
C VAL A 6 6.73 -4.34 14.08
N ALA A 7 7.98 -3.99 14.38
CA ALA A 7 8.63 -2.80 13.82
C ALA A 7 8.80 -2.95 12.30
N HIS A 8 9.20 -4.14 11.83
CA HIS A 8 9.38 -4.39 10.40
C HIS A 8 8.05 -4.29 9.63
N LEU A 9 6.98 -4.93 10.13
CA LEU A 9 5.65 -4.89 9.50
C LEU A 9 5.05 -3.47 9.50
N SER A 10 5.29 -2.68 10.54
CA SER A 10 4.85 -1.29 10.61
C SER A 10 5.55 -0.42 9.57
N VAL A 11 6.88 -0.56 9.43
CA VAL A 11 7.66 0.13 8.40
C VAL A 11 7.18 -0.26 7.00
N MET A 12 6.94 -1.55 6.75
CA MET A 12 6.38 -2.00 5.46
C MET A 12 5.01 -1.36 5.17
N ALA A 13 4.13 -1.25 6.17
CA ALA A 13 2.83 -0.61 5.98
C ALA A 13 2.97 0.86 5.59
N ASP A 14 3.89 1.60 6.21
CA ASP A 14 4.14 3.01 5.89
C ASP A 14 4.71 3.18 4.48
N HIS A 15 5.57 2.27 4.03
CA HIS A 15 6.04 2.25 2.63
C HIS A 15 4.91 1.94 1.65
N VAL A 16 4.07 0.95 1.95
CA VAL A 16 2.94 0.57 1.09
C VAL A 16 1.90 1.70 1.02
N ASP A 17 1.65 2.42 2.11
CA ASP A 17 0.79 3.62 2.10
C ASP A 17 1.36 4.72 1.20
N ARG A 18 2.67 4.95 1.25
CA ARG A 18 3.32 5.90 0.34
C ARG A 18 3.16 5.48 -1.12
N TYR A 19 3.43 4.22 -1.44
CA TYR A 19 3.27 3.70 -2.80
C TYR A 19 1.83 3.75 -3.28
N GLN A 20 0.85 3.53 -2.39
CA GLN A 20 -0.57 3.68 -2.71
C GLN A 20 -0.88 5.12 -3.16
N HIS A 21 -0.33 6.12 -2.48
CA HIS A 21 -0.49 7.52 -2.86
C HIS A 21 0.18 7.83 -4.20
N GLU A 22 1.45 7.42 -4.37
CA GLU A 22 2.22 7.61 -5.61
C GLU A 22 1.53 7.00 -6.83
N VAL A 23 0.93 5.81 -6.70
CA VAL A 23 0.15 5.19 -7.78
C VAL A 23 -1.13 5.96 -8.07
N GLY A 24 -1.82 6.46 -7.04
CA GLY A 24 -3.03 7.27 -7.18
C GLY A 24 -2.77 8.58 -7.93
N ASP A 25 -1.63 9.22 -7.70
CA ASP A 25 -1.24 10.47 -8.35
C ASP A 25 -0.99 10.33 -9.86
N LEU A 26 -0.74 9.11 -10.35
CA LEU A 26 -0.58 8.84 -11.78
C LEU A 26 -1.92 8.79 -12.53
N VAL A 27 -3.01 8.43 -11.86
CA VAL A 27 -4.33 8.18 -12.48
C VAL A 27 -4.85 9.38 -13.29
N PRO A 28 -4.86 10.62 -12.78
CA PRO A 28 -5.41 11.76 -13.50
C PRO A 28 -4.73 12.02 -14.86
N GLY A 29 -3.42 11.75 -14.97
CA GLY A 29 -2.67 11.95 -16.21
C GLY A 29 -3.12 11.03 -17.35
N TYR A 30 -3.44 9.77 -17.01
CA TYR A 30 -3.92 8.78 -17.99
C TYR A 30 -5.40 8.97 -18.32
N GLN A 31 -6.22 9.41 -17.36
CA GLN A 31 -7.61 9.78 -17.63
C GLN A 31 -7.71 10.96 -18.59
N ALA A 32 -6.89 11.99 -18.41
CA ALA A 32 -6.85 13.15 -19.31
C ALA A 32 -6.41 12.77 -20.73
N SER A 33 -5.57 11.75 -20.86
CA SER A 33 -5.01 11.28 -22.13
C SER A 33 -5.84 10.18 -22.80
N GLN A 34 -7.05 9.88 -22.30
CA GLN A 34 -7.95 8.82 -22.81
C GLN A 34 -7.32 7.41 -22.84
N HIS A 35 -6.41 7.12 -21.90
CA HIS A 35 -5.83 5.80 -21.71
C HIS A 35 -6.56 5.04 -20.59
N ASP A 36 -7.84 4.75 -20.82
CA ASP A 36 -8.74 4.20 -19.80
C ASP A 36 -8.30 2.84 -19.24
N ASP A 37 -7.71 1.97 -20.06
CA ASP A 37 -7.17 0.68 -19.61
C ASP A 37 -6.01 0.86 -18.62
N VAL A 38 -5.14 1.83 -18.87
CA VAL A 38 -4.01 2.15 -17.98
C VAL A 38 -4.52 2.77 -16.69
N ALA A 39 -5.47 3.71 -16.78
CA ALA A 39 -6.11 4.30 -15.61
C ALA A 39 -6.82 3.23 -14.76
N GLY A 40 -7.50 2.27 -15.40
CA GLY A 40 -8.12 1.12 -14.74
C GLY A 40 -7.10 0.27 -13.97
N ALA A 41 -6.01 -0.12 -14.63
CA ALA A 41 -4.93 -0.91 -14.01
C ALA A 41 -4.28 -0.17 -12.80
N LEU A 42 -4.09 1.14 -12.91
CA LEU A 42 -3.56 1.95 -11.80
C LEU A 42 -4.53 2.02 -10.62
N VAL A 43 -5.83 2.18 -10.86
CA VAL A 43 -6.85 2.15 -9.79
C VAL A 43 -6.91 0.78 -9.10
N GLU A 44 -6.74 -0.32 -9.85
CA GLU A 44 -6.66 -1.66 -9.26
C GLU A 44 -5.42 -1.82 -8.39
N ALA A 45 -4.24 -1.37 -8.87
CA ALA A 45 -3.00 -1.40 -8.11
C ALA A 45 -3.10 -0.56 -6.82
N GLU A 46 -3.66 0.65 -6.92
CA GLU A 46 -3.91 1.57 -5.80
C GLU A 46 -4.79 0.92 -4.72
N ARG A 47 -5.88 0.24 -5.12
CA ARG A 47 -6.75 -0.53 -4.21
C ARG A 47 -6.05 -1.73 -3.57
N ALA A 48 -5.22 -2.44 -4.34
CA ALA A 48 -4.45 -3.57 -3.84
C ALA A 48 -3.43 -3.14 -2.78
N LEU A 49 -2.72 -2.03 -3.01
CA LEU A 49 -1.78 -1.45 -2.05
C LEU A 49 -2.49 -0.99 -0.77
N ARG A 50 -3.64 -0.32 -0.89
CA ARG A 50 -4.47 0.05 0.27
C ARG A 50 -4.86 -1.16 1.11
N THR A 51 -5.20 -2.27 0.45
CA THR A 51 -5.51 -3.54 1.11
C THR A 51 -4.28 -4.14 1.78
N ALA A 52 -3.13 -4.14 1.11
CA ALA A 52 -1.88 -4.66 1.63
C ALA A 52 -1.42 -3.89 2.89
N SER A 53 -1.47 -2.56 2.88
CA SER A 53 -1.16 -1.73 4.07
C SER A 53 -2.03 -2.11 5.27
N ARG A 54 -3.35 -2.21 5.07
CA ARG A 54 -4.28 -2.63 6.13
C ARG A 54 -3.93 -4.02 6.69
N LEU A 55 -3.55 -4.96 5.83
CA LEU A 55 -3.16 -6.31 6.24
C LEU A 55 -1.82 -6.33 7.00
N LEU A 56 -0.84 -5.53 6.59
CA LEU A 56 0.43 -5.37 7.30
C LEU A 56 0.23 -4.78 8.70
N ARG A 57 -0.58 -3.72 8.82
CA ARG A 57 -0.94 -3.13 10.13
C ARG A 57 -1.66 -4.14 11.03
N ARG A 58 -2.58 -4.94 10.46
CA ARG A 58 -3.23 -6.04 11.20
C ARG A 58 -2.23 -7.09 11.67
N ALA A 59 -1.30 -7.50 10.81
CA ALA A 59 -0.26 -8.47 11.16
C ALA A 59 0.65 -7.94 12.27
N ALA A 60 1.08 -6.67 12.19
CA ALA A 60 1.87 -6.02 13.24
C ALA A 60 1.15 -6.02 14.59
N LYS A 61 -0.17 -5.72 14.60
CA LYS A 61 -1.00 -5.76 15.80
C LYS A 61 -1.08 -7.16 16.42
N LEU A 62 -1.24 -8.20 15.60
CA LEU A 62 -1.28 -9.59 16.08
C LEU A 62 0.08 -10.05 16.60
N ALA A 63 1.17 -9.68 15.91
CA ALA A 63 2.52 -9.97 16.38
C ALA A 63 2.82 -9.31 17.73
N ALA A 64 2.38 -8.07 17.93
CA ALA A 64 2.55 -7.36 19.20
C ALA A 64 1.77 -8.02 20.37
N ALA A 65 0.64 -8.67 20.07
CA ALA A 65 -0.18 -9.35 21.08
C ALA A 65 0.29 -10.78 21.40
N ALA A 66 1.19 -11.35 20.58
CA ALA A 66 1.75 -12.69 20.77
C ALA A 66 3.08 -12.70 21.55
N HIS A 67 3.54 -11.52 21.97
CA HIS A 67 4.72 -11.29 22.83
C HIS A 67 4.27 -10.91 24.24
#